data_AF-A0A7X8SVL7-F1
#
_entry.id   AF-A0A7X8SVL7-F1
#
_cell.length_a   1.000
_cell.length_b   1.000
_cell.length_c   1.000
_cell.angle_alpha   90.00
_cell.angle_beta   90.00
_cell.angle_gamma   90.00
#
_symmetry.space_group_name_H-M   'P 1'
#
loop_
_entity.id
_entity.type
_entity.pdbx_description
1 polymer ?
#
loop_
_entity_poly.entity_id
_entity_poly.type
_entity_poly.pdbx_seq_one_letter_code
_entity_poly.pdbx_strand_id
1 'polypeptide(L)'
;MEQKMPRYYFHVRSHEGLQRDIEGSVFDTADQAQVEAVNSAREIVGARIAAGESADGDTFIVEDENGNIVFQLPFRSVVRFD
;
A
#
# COMPACT_ATOMS: atom_id res chain seq x y z
N MET A 1 -4.16 23.33 19.42
CA MET A 1 -4.58 21.92 19.41
C MET A 1 -3.51 21.19 18.62
N GLU A 2 -2.76 20.30 19.26
CA GLU A 2 -1.83 19.43 18.53
C GLU A 2 -2.67 18.51 17.65
N GLN A 3 -2.67 18.75 16.34
CA GLN A 3 -3.26 17.82 15.39
C GLN A 3 -2.36 16.58 15.41
N LYS A 4 -2.83 15.53 16.08
CA LYS A 4 -2.20 14.21 16.02
C LYS A 4 -2.33 13.78 14.56
N MET A 5 -1.24 13.85 13.80
CA MET A 5 -1.26 13.37 12.42
C MET A 5 -1.24 11.83 12.48
N PRO A 6 -2.32 11.15 12.03
CA PRO A 6 -2.41 9.71 12.13
C PRO A 6 -1.30 9.01 11.33
N ARG A 7 -0.77 7.93 11.90
CA ARG A 7 0.17 7.04 11.22
C ARG A 7 -0.60 5.96 10.47
N TYR A 8 -0.18 5.70 9.25
CA TYR A 8 -0.71 4.61 8.42
C TYR A 8 0.43 3.69 8.00
N TYR A 9 0.15 2.40 7.93
CA TYR A 9 1.14 1.37 7.61
C TYR A 9 0.80 0.68 6.29
N PHE A 10 1.80 0.53 5.43
CA PHE A 10 1.62 0.19 4.01
C PHE A 10 2.14 -1.24 3.78
N HIS A 11 1.30 -2.24 4.03
CA HIS A 11 1.68 -3.64 3.97
C HIS A 11 1.45 -4.25 2.59
N VAL A 12 2.31 -5.18 2.19
CA VAL A 12 2.15 -5.96 0.94
C VAL A 12 1.88 -7.40 1.30
N ARG A 13 0.72 -7.92 0.88
CA ARG A 13 0.40 -9.34 0.98
C ARG A 13 0.65 -10.01 -0.36
N SER A 14 1.61 -10.92 -0.40
CA SER A 14 1.94 -11.76 -1.55
C SER A 14 1.71 -13.25 -1.23
N HIS A 15 1.97 -14.11 -2.21
CA HIS A 15 2.01 -15.56 -2.00
C HIS A 15 3.07 -16.00 -0.97
N GLU A 16 4.14 -15.23 -0.80
CA GLU A 16 5.24 -15.55 0.12
C GLU A 16 4.94 -15.12 1.56
N GLY A 17 3.91 -14.29 1.76
CA GLY A 17 3.46 -13.87 3.08
C GLY A 17 3.03 -12.40 3.14
N LEU A 18 2.91 -11.89 4.36
CA LEU A 18 2.62 -10.48 4.63
C LEU A 18 3.92 -9.76 4.94
N GLN A 19 4.37 -8.90 4.01
CA GLN A 19 5.46 -7.97 4.25
C GLN A 19 4.90 -6.73 4.96
N ARG A 20 5.28 -6.56 6.22
CA ARG A 20 4.85 -5.45 7.06
C ARG A 20 5.82 -4.27 6.93
N ASP A 21 5.27 -3.13 6.57
CA ASP A 21 5.87 -1.82 6.80
C ASP A 21 5.71 -1.43 8.29
N ILE A 22 6.82 -1.36 9.01
CA ILE A 22 6.86 -1.02 10.44
C ILE A 22 7.13 0.47 10.68
N GLU A 23 7.62 1.20 9.67
CA GLU A 23 7.88 2.63 9.77
C GLU A 23 6.58 3.39 9.61
N GLY A 24 5.80 3.02 8.58
CA GLY A 24 4.58 3.71 8.22
C GLY A 24 4.84 5.15 7.78
N SER A 25 3.78 5.80 7.31
CA SER A 25 3.81 7.18 6.89
C SER A 25 2.71 7.98 7.59
N VAL A 26 3.00 9.25 7.84
CA VAL A 26 2.11 10.17 8.56
C VAL A 26 1.33 10.97 7.54
N PHE A 27 0.00 10.99 7.67
CA PHE A 27 -0.87 11.76 6.79
C PHE A 27 -1.89 12.53 7.62
N ASP A 28 -2.34 13.67 7.10
CA ASP A 28 -3.40 14.45 7.77
C ASP A 28 -4.75 13.73 7.66
N THR A 29 -4.98 12.99 6.58
CA THR A 29 -6.24 12.29 6.29
C THR A 29 -6.03 10.91 5.68
N ALA A 30 -7.03 10.03 5.83
CA ALA A 30 -7.04 8.72 5.19
C ALA A 30 -7.06 8.80 3.65
N ASP A 31 -7.64 9.87 3.09
CA ASP A 31 -7.65 10.12 1.64
C ASP A 31 -6.24 10.38 1.09
N GLN A 32 -5.44 11.18 1.81
CA GLN A 32 -4.02 11.38 1.46
C GLN A 32 -3.22 10.07 1.53
N ALA A 33 -3.44 9.28 2.58
CA ALA A 33 -2.82 7.96 2.72
C ALA A 33 -3.23 7.02 1.57
N GLN A 34 -4.48 7.11 1.10
CA GLN A 34 -4.97 6.32 -0.04
C GLN A 34 -4.30 6.73 -1.35
N VAL A 35 -4.21 8.03 -1.64
CA VAL A 35 -3.52 8.53 -2.84
C VAL A 35 -2.07 8.06 -2.84
N GLU A 36 -1.39 8.16 -1.70
CA GLU A 36 0.00 7.73 -1.62
C GLU A 36 0.15 6.22 -1.82
N ALA A 37 -0.70 5.41 -1.20
CA ALA A 37 -0.63 3.97 -1.37
C ALA A 37 -0.92 3.53 -2.81
N VAL A 38 -1.76 4.26 -3.57
CA VAL A 38 -1.92 3.99 -5.02
C VAL A 38 -0.63 4.30 -5.79
N ASN A 39 0.05 5.40 -5.46
CA ASN A 39 1.34 5.75 -6.09
C ASN A 39 2.40 4.70 -5.75
N SER A 40 2.59 4.37 -4.47
CA SER A 40 3.55 3.36 -4.04
C SER A 40 3.24 1.98 -4.64
N ALA A 41 1.97 1.59 -4.73
CA ALA A 41 1.57 0.35 -5.39
C ALA A 41 2.00 0.34 -6.87
N ARG A 42 1.82 1.46 -7.60
CA ARG A 42 2.28 1.57 -8.99
C ARG A 42 3.80 1.48 -9.13
N GLU A 43 4.54 2.09 -8.22
CA GLU A 43 6.00 2.01 -8.21
C GLU A 43 6.48 0.57 -7.96
N ILE A 44 5.90 -0.12 -6.98
CA ILE A 44 6.24 -1.53 -6.68
C ILE A 44 5.91 -2.43 -7.87
N VAL A 45 4.72 -2.30 -8.43
CA VAL A 45 4.31 -3.12 -9.58
C VAL A 45 5.19 -2.83 -10.79
N GLY A 46 5.50 -1.56 -11.06
CA GLY A 46 6.41 -1.16 -12.13
C GLY A 46 7.81 -1.76 -11.96
N ALA A 47 8.36 -1.72 -10.74
CA ALA A 47 9.65 -2.31 -10.43
C ALA A 47 9.65 -3.84 -10.62
N ARG A 48 8.61 -4.54 -10.15
CA ARG A 48 8.46 -6.00 -10.35
C ARG A 48 8.37 -6.37 -11.83
N ILE A 49 7.52 -5.68 -12.58
CA ILE A 49 7.39 -5.90 -14.04
C ILE A 49 8.73 -5.66 -14.74
N ALA A 50 9.45 -4.58 -14.39
CA ALA A 50 10.77 -4.29 -14.95
C ALA A 50 11.82 -5.36 -14.60
N ALA A 51 11.70 -6.00 -13.43
CA ALA A 51 12.54 -7.12 -13.01
C ALA A 51 12.13 -8.48 -13.64
N GLY A 52 11.02 -8.54 -14.37
CA GLY A 52 10.47 -9.79 -14.91
C GLY A 52 9.70 -10.62 -13.89
N GLU A 53 9.34 -10.02 -12.74
CA GLU A 53 8.56 -10.64 -11.67
C GLU A 53 7.06 -10.44 -11.87
N SER A 54 6.25 -11.40 -11.42
CA SER A 54 4.80 -11.28 -11.43
C SER A 54 4.32 -10.54 -10.19
N ALA A 55 3.54 -9.48 -10.38
CA ALA A 55 2.78 -8.80 -9.32
C ALA A 55 1.33 -9.36 -9.21
N ASP A 56 1.09 -10.53 -9.78
CA ASP A 56 -0.23 -11.14 -9.87
C ASP A 56 -0.62 -11.78 -8.53
N GLY A 57 -1.81 -11.44 -8.03
CA GLY A 57 -2.29 -11.93 -6.73
C GLY A 57 -1.83 -11.11 -5.52
N ASP A 58 -0.91 -10.16 -5.69
CA ASP A 58 -0.47 -9.29 -4.61
C ASP A 58 -1.54 -8.25 -4.25
N THR A 59 -1.64 -7.95 -2.96
CA THR A 59 -2.57 -6.96 -2.42
C THR A 59 -1.85 -6.01 -1.48
N PHE A 60 -2.03 -4.72 -1.73
CA PHE A 60 -1.62 -3.66 -0.83
C PHE A 60 -2.67 -3.50 0.27
N ILE A 61 -2.24 -3.42 1.52
CA ILE A 61 -3.11 -3.28 2.69
C ILE A 61 -2.63 -2.05 3.45
N VAL A 62 -3.55 -1.12 3.72
CA VAL A 62 -3.25 0.05 4.55
C VAL A 62 -3.98 -0.06 5.88
N GLU A 63 -3.20 -0.02 6.96
CA GLU A 63 -3.68 -0.08 8.34
C GLU A 63 -3.48 1.27 9.04
N ASP A 64 -4.37 1.62 9.98
CA ASP A 64 -4.20 2.78 10.86
C ASP A 64 -3.31 2.45 12.09
N GLU A 65 -3.07 3.44 12.96
CA GLU A 65 -2.30 3.26 14.19
C GLU A 65 -2.91 2.27 15.21
N ASN A 66 -4.17 1.89 15.03
CA ASN A 66 -4.87 0.92 15.87
C ASN A 66 -4.88 -0.49 15.24
N GLY A 67 -4.29 -0.66 14.05
CA GLY A 67 -4.30 -1.92 13.29
C GLY A 67 -5.62 -2.16 12.55
N ASN A 68 -6.46 -1.14 12.37
CA ASN A 68 -7.66 -1.27 11.55
C ASN A 68 -7.29 -1.12 10.08
N ILE A 69 -7.78 -2.03 9.24
CA ILE A 69 -7.62 -1.91 7.78
C ILE A 69 -8.48 -0.75 7.30
N VAL A 70 -7.82 0.31 6.82
CA VAL A 70 -8.44 1.49 6.22
C VAL A 70 -8.86 1.18 4.79
N PHE A 71 -7.97 0.54 4.02
CA PHE A 71 -8.32 0.06 2.69
C PHE A 71 -7.37 -1.05 2.20
N GLN A 72 -7.80 -1.75 1.14
CA GLN A 72 -7.01 -2.76 0.44
C GLN A 72 -7.06 -2.51 -1.07
N LEU A 73 -5.94 -2.73 -1.75
CA LEU A 73 -5.77 -2.47 -3.18
C LEU A 73 -5.02 -3.62 -3.84
N PRO A 74 -5.72 -4.48 -4.61
CA PRO A 74 -5.06 -5.46 -5.44
C PRO A 74 -4.14 -4.78 -6.45
N PHE A 75 -2.92 -5.28 -6.63
CA PHE A 75 -1.96 -4.71 -7.58
C PHE A 75 -2.47 -4.75 -9.02
N ARG A 76 -3.27 -5.77 -9.37
CA ARG A 76 -3.97 -5.85 -10.66
C ARG A 76 -4.91 -4.67 -10.93
N SER A 77 -5.35 -3.93 -9.91
CA SER A 77 -6.23 -2.77 -10.07
C SER A 77 -5.48 -1.50 -10.48
N VAL A 78 -4.16 -1.42 -10.28
CA VAL A 78 -3.36 -0.24 -10.63
C VAL A 78 -2.62 -0.35 -11.96
N VAL A 79 -2.61 -1.54 -12.58
CA VAL A 79 -2.11 -1.78 -13.93
C VAL A 79 -3.24 -2.03 -14.90
N ARG A 80 -3.18 -1.41 -16.08
CA ARG A 80 -3.98 -1.80 -17.24
C ARG A 80 -3.13 -2.71 -18.11
N PHE A 81 -3.55 -3.97 -18.26
CA PHE A 81 -3.14 -4.78 -19.39
C PHE A 81 -4.05 -4.40 -20.56
N ASP A 82 -3.47 -3.89 -21.65
CA ASP A 82 -4.11 -3.77 -22.96
C ASP A 82 -3.95 -5.09 -23.72
#